data_AF-A0A0V9ULE3-F1
#
_entry.id   AF-A0A0V9ULE3-F1
#
_cell.length_a   1.000
_cell.length_b   1.000
_cell.length_c   1.000
_cell.angle_alpha   90.00
_cell.angle_beta   90.00
_cell.angle_gamma   90.00
#
_symmetry.space_group_name_H-M   'P 1'
#
loop_
_entity.id
_entity.type
_entity.pdbx_description
1 polymer ?
#
loop_
_entity_poly.entity_id
_entity_poly.type
_entity_poly.pdbx_seq_one_letter_code
_entity_poly.pdbx_strand_id
1 'polypeptide(L)'
;MGKDKSAEPLDVEVDELALSLVGWQVDEVQARLVTKTYGKKDHRQEVVVSGTVRFLPEDRSDKFTDSNYAPPPLLVFSRKGSSTPPTYERALFETEKKARKRPLRFSETSRRWECSEPLSPADLHLRLTAFDISEVDSNFELPTGEGAEVEVNVIDDTTRAGVRARVSNVAAQIVPESYSKTLRVHMEGVFEFGTAQQLLDDYVADDDWRNETPTLEGECPFEVGVPEIEVEVLDGEGFLIATSGFQPYAHIRVQKGGKLPGRPPRWVAQDNLDVEDMSGKPTRVVVRIVDADE
;
A
#
# COMPACT_ATOMS: atom_id res chain seq x y z
N MET A 1 13.86 -6.47 40.86
CA MET A 1 13.67 -7.51 39.82
C MET A 1 14.62 -7.18 38.68
N GLY A 2 15.39 -8.18 38.22
CA GLY A 2 16.33 -8.00 37.11
C GLY A 2 15.58 -7.74 35.81
N LYS A 3 16.11 -6.82 34.99
CA LYS A 3 15.60 -6.53 33.65
C LYS A 3 16.46 -7.34 32.68
N ASP A 4 15.89 -8.40 32.14
CA ASP A 4 16.56 -9.19 31.11
C ASP A 4 16.13 -8.67 29.73
N LYS A 5 17.11 -8.35 28.88
CA LYS A 5 16.90 -7.91 27.51
C LYS A 5 17.60 -8.88 26.57
N SER A 6 16.86 -9.46 25.63
CA SER A 6 17.41 -10.25 24.52
C SER A 6 17.17 -9.55 23.18
N ALA A 7 17.97 -9.91 22.19
CA ALA A 7 17.78 -9.52 20.81
C ALA A 7 18.11 -10.72 19.92
N GLU A 8 17.13 -11.16 19.15
CA GLU A 8 17.22 -12.34 18.30
C GLU A 8 17.14 -11.93 16.82
N PRO A 9 17.94 -12.51 15.92
CA PRO A 9 17.81 -12.24 14.49
C PRO A 9 16.39 -12.53 13.99
N LEU A 10 15.88 -11.65 13.13
CA LEU A 10 14.62 -11.83 12.41
C LEU A 10 14.94 -11.75 10.92
N ASP A 11 14.52 -12.76 10.16
CA ASP A 11 14.72 -12.80 8.72
C ASP A 11 13.87 -11.73 8.04
N VAL A 12 14.44 -11.09 7.01
CA VAL A 12 13.75 -10.12 6.17
C VAL A 12 13.66 -10.71 4.77
N GLU A 13 12.44 -10.95 4.30
CA GLU A 13 12.19 -11.30 2.90
C GLU A 13 12.37 -10.05 2.03
N VAL A 14 13.22 -10.10 1.00
CA VAL A 14 13.43 -8.97 0.08
C VAL A 14 12.75 -9.30 -1.25
N ASP A 15 11.74 -8.51 -1.61
CA ASP A 15 11.12 -8.58 -2.93
C ASP A 15 11.95 -7.76 -3.93
N GLU A 16 13.05 -8.36 -4.38
CA GLU A 16 13.99 -7.73 -5.33
C GLU A 16 13.31 -7.32 -6.64
N LEU A 17 12.31 -8.09 -7.09
CA LEU A 17 11.56 -7.78 -8.31
C LEU A 17 10.73 -6.52 -8.13
N ALA A 18 9.93 -6.43 -7.06
CA ALA A 18 9.13 -5.23 -6.80
C ALA A 18 9.99 -3.98 -6.63
N LEU A 19 11.10 -4.11 -5.90
CA LEU A 19 12.03 -3.01 -5.65
C LEU A 19 12.71 -2.54 -6.93
N SER A 20 13.21 -3.47 -7.76
CA SER A 20 13.88 -3.11 -9.02
C SER A 20 12.94 -2.43 -10.02
N LEU A 21 11.67 -2.84 -10.09
CA LEU A 21 10.67 -2.21 -10.98
C LEU A 21 10.43 -0.72 -10.70
N VAL A 22 10.69 -0.26 -9.47
CA VAL A 22 10.60 1.15 -9.08
C VAL A 22 11.97 1.81 -8.90
N GLY A 23 13.06 1.11 -9.26
CA GLY A 23 14.42 1.64 -9.25
C GLY A 23 15.17 1.49 -7.93
N TRP A 24 14.80 0.56 -7.04
CA TRP A 24 15.54 0.28 -5.81
C TRP A 24 16.35 -1.01 -5.88
N GLN A 25 17.59 -0.91 -5.40
CA GLN A 25 18.46 -2.04 -5.11
C GLN A 25 18.73 -2.09 -3.60
N VAL A 26 18.69 -3.28 -3.00
CA VAL A 26 19.05 -3.51 -1.60
C VAL A 26 20.51 -3.94 -1.52
N ASP A 27 21.34 -3.15 -0.85
CA ASP A 27 22.74 -3.51 -0.60
C ASP A 27 22.84 -4.43 0.63
N GLU A 28 22.09 -4.11 1.69
CA GLU A 28 22.01 -4.90 2.93
C GLU A 28 20.70 -4.60 3.67
N VAL A 29 20.09 -5.61 4.30
CA VAL A 29 19.02 -5.42 5.27
C VAL A 29 19.12 -6.46 6.38
N GLN A 30 18.90 -6.03 7.62
CA GLN A 30 18.89 -6.89 8.80
C GLN A 30 17.76 -6.48 9.72
N ALA A 31 17.14 -7.45 10.39
CA ALA A 31 16.17 -7.17 11.45
C ALA A 31 16.46 -7.98 12.71
N ARG A 32 15.96 -7.49 13.84
CA ARG A 32 16.02 -8.18 15.13
C ARG A 32 14.72 -8.00 15.90
N LEU A 33 14.27 -9.06 16.54
CA LEU A 33 13.24 -9.01 17.57
C LEU A 33 13.90 -8.73 18.92
N VAL A 34 13.52 -7.62 19.55
CA VAL A 34 14.05 -7.21 20.85
C VAL A 34 13.00 -7.50 21.92
N THR A 35 13.34 -8.37 22.88
CA THR A 35 12.45 -8.72 23.99
C THR A 35 13.00 -8.18 25.30
N LYS A 36 12.17 -7.45 26.05
CA LYS A 36 12.45 -6.98 27.41
C LYS A 36 11.49 -7.69 28.36
N THR A 37 12.03 -8.45 29.29
CA THR A 37 11.23 -9.24 30.24
C THR A 37 11.21 -8.58 31.61
N TYR A 38 10.01 -8.41 32.17
CA TYR A 38 9.73 -7.84 33.48
C TYR A 38 9.03 -8.90 34.35
N GLY A 39 9.80 -9.71 35.07
CA GLY A 39 9.22 -10.82 35.83
C GLY A 39 8.80 -11.99 34.93
N LYS A 40 7.72 -12.70 35.28
CA LYS A 40 7.36 -13.98 34.64
C LYS A 40 6.32 -13.91 33.51
N LYS A 41 5.56 -12.81 33.41
CA LYS A 41 4.37 -12.71 32.53
C LYS A 41 4.23 -11.34 31.85
N ASP A 42 5.23 -10.48 31.98
CA ASP A 42 5.23 -9.17 31.37
C ASP A 42 6.46 -9.08 30.46
N HIS A 43 6.20 -9.21 29.16
CA HIS A 43 7.19 -9.11 28.12
C HIS A 43 6.83 -7.95 27.22
N ARG A 44 7.84 -7.18 26.83
CA ARG A 44 7.71 -6.09 25.88
C ARG A 44 8.60 -6.35 24.68
N GLN A 45 8.01 -6.34 23.50
CA GLN A 45 8.68 -6.68 22.26
C GLN A 45 8.59 -5.54 21.24
N GLU A 46 9.65 -5.40 20.46
CA GLU A 46 9.76 -4.45 19.35
C GLU A 46 10.64 -5.08 18.26
N VAL A 47 10.32 -4.85 16.99
CA VAL A 47 11.15 -5.23 15.84
C VAL A 47 11.97 -4.01 15.44
N VAL A 48 13.27 -4.21 15.27
CA VAL A 48 14.20 -3.18 14.79
C VAL A 48 14.75 -3.64 13.45
N VAL A 49 14.64 -2.80 12.44
CA VAL A 49 15.12 -3.07 11.08
C VAL A 49 16.14 -2.01 10.71
N SER A 50 17.24 -2.41 10.08
CA SER A 50 18.25 -1.50 9.54
C SER A 50 18.69 -1.99 8.18
N GLY A 51 18.94 -1.08 7.25
CA GLY A 51 19.40 -1.46 5.93
C GLY A 51 20.05 -0.32 5.16
N THR A 52 20.59 -0.68 4.00
CA THR A 52 21.13 0.24 3.00
C THR A 52 20.50 -0.08 1.65
N VAL A 53 19.95 0.93 0.99
CA VAL A 53 19.35 0.84 -0.34
C VAL A 53 19.97 1.85 -1.29
N ARG A 54 19.94 1.57 -2.58
CA ARG A 54 20.40 2.46 -3.65
C ARG A 54 19.29 2.69 -4.65
N PHE A 55 19.07 3.95 -5.01
CA PHE A 55 18.11 4.32 -6.04
C PHE A 55 18.81 4.45 -7.39
N LEU A 56 18.39 3.63 -8.34
CA LEU A 56 18.85 3.53 -9.73
C LEU A 56 17.68 3.94 -10.64
N PRO A 57 17.48 5.24 -10.91
CA PRO A 57 16.37 5.73 -11.71
C PRO A 57 16.38 5.20 -13.15
N GLU A 58 17.54 4.83 -13.68
CA GLU A 58 17.71 4.18 -14.98
C GLU A 58 17.07 2.78 -15.05
N ASP A 59 16.93 2.10 -13.91
CA ASP A 59 16.31 0.78 -13.81
C ASP A 59 14.77 0.90 -13.67
N ARG A 60 14.26 2.10 -13.39
CA ARG A 60 12.83 2.38 -13.35
C ARG A 60 12.29 2.42 -14.79
N SER A 61 11.59 1.36 -15.19
CA SER A 61 11.03 1.23 -16.54
C SER A 61 10.00 2.30 -16.87
N ASP A 62 9.13 2.62 -15.90
CA ASP A 62 7.96 3.47 -16.09
C ASP A 62 7.70 4.33 -14.85
N LYS A 63 7.14 5.53 -15.06
CA LYS A 63 6.75 6.47 -14.00
C LYS A 63 5.28 6.83 -14.16
N PHE A 64 4.49 6.47 -13.15
CA PHE A 64 3.04 6.60 -13.15
C PHE A 64 2.52 7.77 -12.32
N THR A 65 3.38 8.44 -11.55
CA THR A 65 3.00 9.60 -10.72
C THR A 65 3.93 10.78 -11.02
N ASP A 66 3.45 12.01 -10.87
CA ASP A 66 4.26 13.22 -11.04
C ASP A 66 5.08 13.61 -9.82
N SER A 67 5.07 12.77 -8.79
CA SER A 67 5.85 12.98 -7.59
C SER A 67 7.34 13.17 -7.90
N ASN A 68 7.96 14.14 -7.25
CA ASN A 68 9.42 14.31 -7.25
C ASN A 68 10.11 13.40 -6.21
N TYR A 69 9.34 12.59 -5.49
CA TYR A 69 9.81 11.55 -4.58
C TYR A 69 10.05 10.24 -5.31
N ALA A 70 11.07 9.50 -4.88
CA ALA A 70 11.19 8.11 -5.27
C ALA A 70 10.07 7.31 -4.57
N PRO A 71 9.44 6.32 -5.25
CA PRO A 71 8.47 5.45 -4.59
C PRO A 71 9.10 4.85 -3.33
N PRO A 72 8.49 4.96 -2.13
CA PRO A 72 9.15 4.53 -0.91
C PRO A 72 9.29 3.00 -0.87
N PRO A 73 10.46 2.44 -0.51
CA PRO A 73 10.53 1.06 -0.07
C PRO A 73 9.68 0.89 1.19
N LEU A 74 8.86 -0.16 1.22
CA LEU A 74 7.95 -0.46 2.32
C LEU A 74 8.42 -1.67 3.09
N LEU A 75 8.45 -1.56 4.42
CA LEU A 75 8.45 -2.69 5.34
C LEU A 75 7.02 -3.16 5.50
N VAL A 76 6.77 -4.44 5.24
CA VAL A 76 5.50 -5.12 5.44
C VAL A 76 5.69 -6.07 6.60
N PHE A 77 4.92 -5.89 7.66
CA PHE A 77 5.05 -6.65 8.89
C PHE A 77 3.76 -7.39 9.20
N SER A 78 3.87 -8.70 9.41
CA SER A 78 2.74 -9.56 9.75
C SER A 78 3.12 -10.64 10.74
N ARG A 79 2.10 -11.22 11.37
CA ARG A 79 2.23 -12.40 12.23
C ARG A 79 1.90 -13.65 11.41
N LYS A 80 2.79 -14.63 11.40
CA LYS A 80 2.55 -15.89 10.67
C LYS A 80 1.34 -16.61 11.24
N GLY A 81 0.49 -17.11 10.35
CA GLY A 81 -0.75 -17.80 10.72
C GLY A 81 -1.87 -16.88 11.22
N SER A 82 -1.65 -15.55 11.26
CA SER A 82 -2.73 -14.59 11.51
C SER A 82 -3.50 -14.33 10.22
N SER A 83 -4.81 -14.14 10.32
CA SER A 83 -5.62 -13.59 9.22
C SER A 83 -5.55 -12.05 9.17
N THR A 84 -4.99 -11.39 10.20
CA THR A 84 -4.88 -9.93 10.25
C THR A 84 -4.06 -9.38 9.08
N PRO A 85 -4.58 -8.39 8.33
CA PRO A 85 -3.81 -7.73 7.29
C PRO A 85 -2.48 -7.20 7.83
N PRO A 86 -1.41 -7.23 7.01
CA PRO A 86 -0.12 -6.72 7.42
C PRO A 86 -0.20 -5.23 7.76
N THR A 87 0.78 -4.74 8.52
CA THR A 87 1.03 -3.31 8.69
C THR A 87 2.18 -2.87 7.79
N TYR A 88 2.18 -1.60 7.40
CA TYR A 88 3.21 -1.03 6.55
C TYR A 88 4.00 0.05 7.28
N GLU A 89 5.27 0.17 6.89
CA GLU A 89 6.10 1.32 7.24
C GLU A 89 6.94 1.72 6.05
N ARG A 90 7.09 3.03 5.83
CA ARG A 90 8.01 3.53 4.80
C ARG A 90 9.42 3.41 5.36
N ALA A 91 10.17 2.43 4.87
CA ALA A 91 11.57 2.27 5.23
C ALA A 91 12.37 3.54 4.92
N LEU A 92 11.97 4.25 3.87
CA LEU A 92 12.62 5.48 3.45
C LEU A 92 11.65 6.37 2.66
N PHE A 93 11.68 7.67 2.93
CA PHE A 93 10.93 8.67 2.15
C PHE A 93 11.85 9.81 1.71
N GLU A 94 12.28 9.80 0.44
CA GLU A 94 13.22 10.79 -0.09
C GLU A 94 12.90 11.24 -1.51
N THR A 95 13.32 12.46 -1.82
CA THR A 95 13.25 12.99 -3.19
C THR A 95 14.16 12.20 -4.13
N GLU A 96 13.76 11.99 -5.40
CA GLU A 96 14.61 11.32 -6.39
C GLU A 96 15.98 12.01 -6.50
N LYS A 97 16.00 13.34 -6.47
CA LYS A 97 17.24 14.15 -6.55
C LYS A 97 18.25 13.82 -5.45
N LYS A 98 17.80 13.48 -4.25
CA LYS A 98 18.68 13.08 -3.15
C LYS A 98 19.03 11.59 -3.24
N ALA A 99 18.05 10.75 -3.55
CA ALA A 99 18.24 9.30 -3.60
C ALA A 99 19.27 8.86 -4.65
N ARG A 100 19.36 9.57 -5.79
CA ARG A 100 20.34 9.31 -6.85
C ARG A 100 21.80 9.55 -6.45
N LYS A 101 22.07 10.29 -5.38
CA LYS A 101 23.43 10.78 -5.08
C LYS A 101 24.33 9.75 -4.42
N ARG A 102 23.75 8.82 -3.65
CA ARG A 102 24.48 7.87 -2.81
C ARG A 102 23.55 6.79 -2.29
N PRO A 103 24.09 5.63 -1.86
CA PRO A 103 23.36 4.69 -1.03
C PRO A 103 22.78 5.40 0.21
N LEU A 104 21.53 5.07 0.53
CA LEU A 104 20.79 5.62 1.65
C LEU A 104 20.64 4.54 2.72
N ARG A 105 20.82 4.95 3.98
CA ARG A 105 20.63 4.09 5.13
C ARG A 105 19.30 4.41 5.79
N PHE A 106 18.63 3.38 6.29
CA PHE A 106 17.45 3.52 7.12
C PHE A 106 17.55 2.67 8.38
N SER A 107 16.78 3.04 9.38
CA SER A 107 16.66 2.31 10.64
C SER A 107 15.28 2.56 11.22
N GLU A 108 14.41 1.57 11.12
CA GLU A 108 13.05 1.65 11.65
C GLU A 108 12.90 0.78 12.88
N THR A 109 12.07 1.25 13.82
CA THR A 109 11.74 0.50 15.03
C THR A 109 10.23 0.50 15.17
N SER A 110 9.66 -0.70 15.27
CA SER A 110 8.24 -0.84 15.47
C SER A 110 7.80 -0.20 16.79
N ARG A 111 6.53 0.16 16.89
CA ARG A 111 5.89 0.37 18.18
C ARG A 111 6.10 -0.86 19.04
N ARG A 112 6.28 -0.61 20.33
CA ARG A 112 6.46 -1.66 21.32
C ARG A 112 5.10 -2.23 21.67
N TRP A 113 4.98 -3.56 21.68
CA TRP A 113 3.81 -4.26 22.17
C TRP A 113 4.12 -5.03 23.44
N GLU A 114 3.07 -5.28 24.22
CA GLU A 114 3.11 -6.10 25.42
C GLU A 114 2.55 -7.49 25.13
N CYS A 115 3.15 -8.52 25.70
CA CYS A 115 2.72 -9.89 25.54
C CYS A 115 2.94 -10.69 26.84
N SER A 116 1.99 -11.57 27.14
CA SER A 116 2.11 -12.50 28.28
C SER A 116 3.05 -13.66 27.97
N GLU A 117 3.13 -14.04 26.69
CA GLU A 117 4.05 -15.02 26.15
C GLU A 117 4.80 -14.36 24.99
N PRO A 118 6.14 -14.30 25.03
CA PRO A 118 6.91 -13.63 24.00
C PRO A 118 6.83 -14.40 22.68
N LEU A 119 6.60 -13.67 21.59
CA LEU A 119 6.71 -14.23 20.24
C LEU A 119 8.18 -14.52 19.93
N SER A 120 8.42 -15.54 19.12
CA SER A 120 9.73 -15.84 18.55
C SER A 120 9.85 -15.21 17.15
N PRO A 121 11.08 -15.08 16.59
CA PRO A 121 11.25 -14.67 15.21
C PRO A 121 10.49 -15.56 14.20
N ALA A 122 10.27 -16.84 14.53
CA ALA A 122 9.56 -17.76 13.65
C ALA A 122 8.07 -17.40 13.52
N ASP A 123 7.48 -16.74 14.51
CA ASP A 123 6.07 -16.32 14.53
C ASP A 123 5.81 -15.06 13.69
N LEU A 124 6.87 -14.43 13.20
CA LEU A 124 6.82 -13.14 12.52
C LEU A 124 7.23 -13.29 11.06
N HIS A 125 6.65 -12.44 10.21
CA HIS A 125 7.04 -12.27 8.83
C HIS A 125 7.28 -10.80 8.57
N LEU A 126 8.48 -10.49 8.07
CA LEU A 126 8.91 -9.15 7.73
C LEU A 126 9.42 -9.18 6.30
N ARG A 127 8.86 -8.30 5.46
CA ARG A 127 9.23 -8.18 4.06
C ARG A 127 9.60 -6.74 3.71
N LEU A 128 10.61 -6.55 2.88
CA LEU A 128 10.94 -5.28 2.23
C LEU A 128 10.50 -5.36 0.77
N THR A 129 9.64 -4.43 0.34
CA THR A 129 9.04 -4.40 -1.00
C THR A 129 8.83 -2.97 -1.48
N ALA A 130 8.26 -2.78 -2.66
CA ALA A 130 7.75 -1.48 -3.12
C ALA A 130 6.56 -1.63 -4.08
N PHE A 131 5.83 -0.55 -4.27
CA PHE A 131 4.72 -0.43 -5.22
C PHE A 131 4.90 0.85 -6.03
N ASP A 132 4.31 0.93 -7.22
CA ASP A 132 4.31 2.17 -8.00
C ASP A 132 3.51 3.26 -7.32
N ILE A 133 2.42 2.84 -6.65
CA ILE A 133 1.48 3.68 -5.93
C ILE A 133 1.24 3.02 -4.58
N SER A 134 1.39 3.79 -3.50
CA SER A 134 1.21 3.26 -2.15
C SER A 134 0.51 4.29 -1.27
N GLU A 135 -0.70 3.97 -0.82
CA GLU A 135 -1.47 4.76 0.13
C GLU A 135 -1.75 3.92 1.36
N VAL A 136 -0.69 3.71 2.12
CA VAL A 136 -0.72 2.93 3.34
C VAL A 136 -0.41 3.83 4.53
N ASP A 137 -1.15 3.63 5.60
CA ASP A 137 -0.86 4.26 6.88
C ASP A 137 0.48 3.71 7.43
N SER A 138 1.40 4.63 7.74
CA SER A 138 2.73 4.31 8.27
C SER A 138 2.60 4.00 9.76
N ASN A 139 2.24 2.75 10.07
CA ASN A 139 2.12 2.25 11.42
C ASN A 139 2.94 0.97 11.56
N PHE A 140 4.24 1.10 11.82
CA PHE A 140 5.08 -0.06 12.10
C PHE A 140 4.74 -0.69 13.46
N GLU A 141 3.75 -1.57 13.53
CA GLU A 141 3.32 -2.21 14.77
C GLU A 141 2.94 -3.66 14.54
N LEU A 142 2.95 -4.49 15.60
CA LEU A 142 2.51 -5.86 15.45
C LEU A 142 1.00 -5.87 15.14
N PRO A 143 0.56 -6.43 13.99
CA PRO A 143 -0.86 -6.64 13.79
C PRO A 143 -1.38 -7.58 14.89
N THR A 144 -2.33 -7.10 15.70
CA THR A 144 -2.83 -7.86 16.86
C THR A 144 -3.57 -9.12 16.40
N GLY A 145 -3.50 -10.15 17.25
CA GLY A 145 -3.55 -11.55 16.81
C GLY A 145 -4.92 -12.15 16.49
N GLU A 146 -6.04 -11.44 16.72
CA GLU A 146 -7.37 -11.92 16.38
C GLU A 146 -8.25 -10.73 16.02
N GLY A 147 -8.33 -10.41 14.72
CA GLY A 147 -9.32 -9.48 14.17
C GLY A 147 -10.62 -10.21 13.85
N ALA A 148 -11.75 -9.50 13.94
CA ALA A 148 -13.01 -10.02 13.42
C ALA A 148 -13.11 -9.67 11.92
N GLU A 149 -13.22 -10.68 11.07
CA GLU A 149 -13.43 -10.48 9.63
C GLU A 149 -14.74 -9.73 9.36
N VAL A 150 -14.66 -8.79 8.43
CA VAL A 150 -15.80 -8.03 7.91
C VAL A 150 -15.99 -8.44 6.46
N GLU A 151 -17.23 -8.70 6.06
CA GLU A 151 -17.55 -9.05 4.68
C GLU A 151 -17.09 -7.93 3.74
N VAL A 152 -16.42 -8.27 2.64
CA VAL A 152 -16.01 -7.30 1.63
C VAL A 152 -16.66 -7.64 0.29
N ASN A 153 -17.27 -6.63 -0.33
CA ASN A 153 -17.71 -6.69 -1.72
C ASN A 153 -16.94 -5.67 -2.54
N VAL A 154 -16.46 -6.07 -3.71
CA VAL A 154 -15.84 -5.17 -4.68
C VAL A 154 -16.83 -4.94 -5.80
N ILE A 155 -17.11 -3.67 -6.09
CA ILE A 155 -17.99 -3.23 -7.17
C ILE A 155 -17.16 -2.35 -8.11
N ASP A 156 -17.21 -2.67 -9.39
CA ASP A 156 -16.60 -1.85 -10.43
C ASP A 156 -17.70 -1.03 -11.11
N ASP A 157 -17.75 0.26 -10.77
CA ASP A 157 -18.69 1.25 -11.32
C ASP A 157 -18.03 2.09 -12.42
N THR A 158 -16.80 1.75 -12.86
CA THR A 158 -16.13 2.46 -13.95
C THR A 158 -16.88 2.31 -15.26
N THR A 159 -16.98 3.41 -16.00
CA THR A 159 -17.56 3.44 -17.35
C THR A 159 -16.48 3.47 -18.42
N ARG A 160 -15.27 3.91 -18.05
CA ARG A 160 -14.10 4.02 -18.93
C ARG A 160 -13.45 2.67 -19.18
N ALA A 161 -13.04 2.42 -20.42
CA ALA A 161 -12.57 1.10 -20.83
C ALA A 161 -11.04 1.00 -20.93
N GLY A 162 -10.36 2.12 -21.05
CA GLY A 162 -8.93 2.25 -21.30
C GLY A 162 -8.06 2.02 -20.06
N VAL A 163 -8.55 2.29 -18.85
CA VAL A 163 -7.86 1.93 -17.58
C VAL A 163 -8.82 1.23 -16.63
N ARG A 164 -8.41 0.10 -16.04
CA ARG A 164 -9.23 -0.70 -15.13
C ARG A 164 -8.42 -1.13 -13.90
N ALA A 165 -9.02 -1.02 -12.73
CA ALA A 165 -8.40 -1.53 -11.51
C ALA A 165 -8.67 -3.04 -11.36
N ARG A 166 -7.61 -3.84 -11.42
CA ARG A 166 -7.68 -5.27 -11.09
C ARG A 166 -7.23 -5.47 -9.65
N VAL A 167 -8.20 -5.63 -8.76
CA VAL A 167 -7.98 -5.94 -7.35
C VAL A 167 -7.52 -7.39 -7.23
N SER A 168 -6.31 -7.60 -6.70
CA SER A 168 -5.72 -8.93 -6.50
C SER A 168 -6.08 -9.51 -5.13
N ASN A 169 -6.16 -8.63 -4.13
CA ASN A 169 -6.47 -8.98 -2.76
C ASN A 169 -7.24 -7.84 -2.11
N VAL A 170 -8.24 -8.19 -1.32
CA VAL A 170 -8.99 -7.25 -0.49
C VAL A 170 -9.40 -7.94 0.80
N ALA A 171 -9.21 -7.26 1.92
CA ALA A 171 -9.57 -7.77 3.23
C ALA A 171 -10.00 -6.63 4.15
N ALA A 172 -11.04 -6.84 4.93
CA ALA A 172 -11.46 -5.92 5.96
C ALA A 172 -11.58 -6.65 7.31
N GLN A 173 -11.03 -6.06 8.36
CA GLN A 173 -11.10 -6.63 9.70
C GLN A 173 -11.23 -5.56 10.77
N ILE A 174 -12.00 -5.86 11.80
CA ILE A 174 -12.03 -5.07 13.03
C ILE A 174 -10.97 -5.61 13.96
N VAL A 175 -9.94 -4.81 14.20
CA VAL A 175 -8.78 -5.16 15.00
C VAL A 175 -8.88 -4.48 16.37
N PRO A 176 -8.76 -5.23 17.48
CA PRO A 176 -8.74 -4.61 18.80
C PRO A 176 -7.42 -3.88 19.02
N GLU A 177 -7.52 -2.63 19.47
CA GLU A 177 -6.40 -1.84 19.98
C GLU A 177 -6.49 -1.70 21.51
N SER A 178 -5.51 -1.02 22.12
CA SER A 178 -5.44 -0.93 23.59
C SER A 178 -6.67 -0.25 24.22
N TYR A 179 -7.30 0.69 23.51
CA TYR A 179 -8.43 1.48 24.02
C TYR A 179 -9.57 1.69 23.01
N SER A 180 -9.43 1.18 21.80
CA SER A 180 -10.37 1.37 20.69
C SER A 180 -10.41 0.11 19.82
N LYS A 181 -11.22 0.16 18.76
CA LYS A 181 -11.20 -0.84 17.70
C LYS A 181 -11.03 -0.10 16.38
N THR A 182 -10.21 -0.66 15.51
CA THR A 182 -9.96 -0.07 14.19
C THR A 182 -10.46 -1.02 13.13
N LEU A 183 -11.30 -0.53 12.24
CA LEU A 183 -11.60 -1.22 10.98
C LEU A 183 -10.43 -0.97 10.04
N ARG A 184 -9.67 -2.03 9.76
CA ARG A 184 -8.59 -2.02 8.78
C ARG A 184 -9.12 -2.57 7.47
N VAL A 185 -9.07 -1.77 6.42
CA VAL A 185 -9.38 -2.19 5.04
C VAL A 185 -8.09 -2.20 4.25
N HIS A 186 -7.67 -3.37 3.80
CA HIS A 186 -6.49 -3.56 2.97
C HIS A 186 -6.91 -3.97 1.56
N MET A 187 -6.22 -3.41 0.57
CA MET A 187 -6.45 -3.69 -0.83
C MET A 187 -5.14 -3.54 -1.61
N GLU A 188 -4.92 -4.44 -2.55
CA GLU A 188 -3.81 -4.34 -3.50
C GLU A 188 -4.19 -4.89 -4.86
N GLY A 189 -3.51 -4.39 -5.89
CA GLY A 189 -3.85 -4.71 -7.26
C GLY A 189 -2.88 -4.15 -8.28
N VAL A 190 -3.35 -4.16 -9.52
CA VAL A 190 -2.71 -3.49 -10.65
C VAL A 190 -3.74 -2.63 -11.38
N PHE A 191 -3.30 -1.55 -12.03
CA PHE A 191 -4.16 -0.87 -13.01
C PHE A 191 -3.84 -1.40 -14.40
N GLU A 192 -4.70 -2.27 -14.92
CA GLU A 192 -4.60 -2.76 -16.29
C GLU A 192 -5.03 -1.63 -17.24
N PHE A 193 -4.38 -1.54 -18.40
CA PHE A 193 -4.74 -0.57 -19.41
C PHE A 193 -4.85 -1.21 -20.79
N GLY A 194 -5.77 -0.66 -21.58
CA GLY A 194 -6.08 -1.09 -22.93
C GLY A 194 -5.08 -0.59 -23.96
N THR A 195 -5.54 -0.55 -25.20
CA THR A 195 -4.77 0.00 -26.32
C THR A 195 -4.68 1.52 -26.25
N ALA A 196 -3.71 2.11 -26.96
CA ALA A 196 -3.57 3.55 -27.06
C ALA A 196 -4.86 4.23 -27.57
N GLN A 197 -5.59 3.57 -28.48
CA GLN A 197 -6.88 4.09 -28.96
C GLN A 197 -7.94 4.11 -27.86
N GLN A 198 -8.05 3.05 -27.04
CA GLN A 198 -9.01 3.05 -25.92
C GLN A 198 -8.68 4.12 -24.88
N LEU A 199 -7.38 4.34 -24.60
CA LEU A 199 -6.95 5.43 -23.74
C LEU A 199 -7.25 6.80 -24.35
N LEU A 200 -7.13 6.95 -25.68
CA LEU A 200 -7.53 8.18 -26.36
C LEU A 200 -9.04 8.40 -26.28
N ASP A 201 -9.83 7.34 -26.47
CA ASP A 201 -11.29 7.43 -26.39
C ASP A 201 -11.73 7.89 -24.98
N ASP A 202 -11.11 7.36 -23.93
CA ASP A 202 -11.33 7.82 -22.54
C ASP A 202 -10.87 9.27 -22.34
N TYR A 203 -9.65 9.63 -22.79
CA TYR A 203 -9.11 11.00 -22.67
C TYR A 203 -9.98 12.06 -23.35
N VAL A 204 -10.64 11.69 -24.44
CA VAL A 204 -11.50 12.58 -25.22
C VAL A 204 -12.89 12.67 -24.60
N ALA A 205 -13.38 11.60 -23.98
CA ALA A 205 -14.68 11.60 -23.29
C ALA A 205 -14.72 12.61 -22.13
N ASP A 206 -13.56 12.97 -21.57
CA ASP A 206 -13.43 13.97 -20.51
C ASP A 206 -13.50 15.43 -21.04
N ASP A 207 -13.47 15.62 -22.36
CA ASP A 207 -13.41 16.94 -23.00
C ASP A 207 -14.65 17.21 -23.88
N ASP A 208 -15.74 17.59 -23.22
CA ASP A 208 -17.07 17.84 -23.81
C ASP A 208 -17.13 18.98 -24.85
N TRP A 209 -16.06 19.77 -25.01
CA TRP A 209 -16.05 20.98 -25.84
C TRP A 209 -15.27 20.83 -27.15
N ARG A 210 -14.84 19.61 -27.50
CA ARG A 210 -14.09 19.35 -28.75
C ARG A 210 -14.96 19.43 -30.01
N ASN A 211 -14.46 20.17 -31.00
CA ASN A 211 -15.09 20.34 -32.31
C ASN A 211 -14.45 19.51 -33.43
N GLU A 212 -13.29 18.89 -33.17
CA GLU A 212 -12.53 18.11 -34.14
C GLU A 212 -12.48 16.63 -33.74
N THR A 213 -12.40 15.72 -34.71
CA THR A 213 -12.22 14.28 -34.44
C THR A 213 -10.76 14.04 -34.03
N PRO A 214 -10.50 13.66 -32.77
CA PRO A 214 -9.14 13.47 -32.29
C PRO A 214 -8.50 12.25 -32.95
N THR A 215 -7.18 12.35 -33.15
CA THR A 215 -6.37 11.24 -33.68
C THR A 215 -5.21 10.98 -32.75
N LEU A 216 -4.75 9.73 -32.68
CA LEU A 216 -3.60 9.38 -31.84
C LEU A 216 -2.36 10.22 -32.15
N GLU A 217 -2.09 10.50 -33.43
CA GLU A 217 -0.94 11.32 -33.82
C GLU A 217 -1.09 12.78 -33.38
N GLY A 218 -2.30 13.34 -33.44
CA GLY A 218 -2.57 14.73 -33.07
C GLY A 218 -2.56 14.99 -31.56
N GLU A 219 -2.98 14.01 -30.77
CA GLU A 219 -3.13 14.16 -29.31
C GLU A 219 -1.90 13.70 -28.52
N CYS A 220 -1.03 12.86 -29.10
CA CYS A 220 0.15 12.40 -28.39
C CYS A 220 1.19 13.53 -28.19
N PRO A 221 1.81 13.66 -26.99
CA PRO A 221 1.60 12.84 -25.80
C PRO A 221 0.40 13.30 -24.95
N PHE A 222 -0.31 12.35 -24.35
CA PHE A 222 -1.38 12.58 -23.39
C PHE A 222 -1.31 11.57 -22.23
N GLU A 223 -2.08 11.80 -21.17
CA GLU A 223 -2.15 10.91 -20.03
C GLU A 223 -3.60 10.73 -19.57
N VAL A 224 -3.89 9.54 -19.03
CA VAL A 224 -5.23 9.18 -18.54
C VAL A 224 -5.11 8.80 -17.06
N GLY A 225 -5.92 9.41 -16.21
CA GLY A 225 -5.99 9.08 -14.78
C GLY A 225 -6.39 7.62 -14.56
N VAL A 226 -5.82 6.99 -13.53
CA VAL A 226 -6.31 5.68 -13.08
C VAL A 226 -7.59 5.85 -12.25
N PRO A 227 -8.49 4.85 -12.21
CA PRO A 227 -9.69 4.89 -11.38
C PRO A 227 -9.42 5.21 -9.90
N GLU A 228 -10.37 5.89 -9.26
CA GLU A 228 -10.41 6.09 -7.83
C GLU A 228 -11.00 4.87 -7.11
N ILE A 229 -10.68 4.73 -5.83
CA ILE A 229 -11.23 3.66 -5.01
C ILE A 229 -11.93 4.26 -3.80
N GLU A 230 -13.24 4.08 -3.71
CA GLU A 230 -14.05 4.47 -2.56
C GLU A 230 -14.30 3.28 -1.66
N VAL A 231 -14.35 3.53 -0.36
CA VAL A 231 -14.67 2.55 0.67
C VAL A 231 -15.93 2.99 1.40
N GLU A 232 -16.99 2.23 1.24
CA GLU A 232 -18.23 2.38 1.98
C GLU A 232 -18.29 1.35 3.11
N VAL A 233 -18.61 1.80 4.32
CA VAL A 233 -18.80 0.92 5.48
C VAL A 233 -20.28 0.88 5.83
N LEU A 234 -20.84 -0.33 5.89
CA LEU A 234 -22.26 -0.58 6.11
C LEU A 234 -22.49 -1.37 7.42
N ASP A 235 -23.60 -1.04 8.09
CA ASP A 235 -24.08 -1.80 9.24
C ASP A 235 -24.93 -3.02 8.83
N GLY A 236 -25.45 -3.75 9.84
CA GLY A 236 -26.20 -4.98 9.62
C GLY A 236 -27.56 -4.80 8.94
N GLU A 237 -28.07 -3.56 8.87
CA GLU A 237 -29.30 -3.21 8.14
C GLU A 237 -29.00 -2.68 6.73
N GLY A 238 -27.72 -2.52 6.39
CA GLY A 238 -27.26 -1.95 5.12
C GLY A 238 -27.21 -0.43 5.13
N PHE A 239 -27.28 0.22 6.30
CA PHE A 239 -27.13 1.67 6.42
C PHE A 239 -25.66 2.07 6.27
N LEU A 240 -25.39 3.12 5.49
CA LEU A 240 -24.06 3.67 5.29
C LEU A 240 -23.60 4.45 6.54
N ILE A 241 -22.58 3.92 7.22
CA ILE A 241 -22.11 4.47 8.50
C ILE A 241 -20.80 5.26 8.40
N ALA A 242 -19.99 5.01 7.36
CA ALA A 242 -18.77 5.75 7.06
C ALA A 242 -18.38 5.60 5.58
N THR A 243 -17.61 6.58 5.08
CA THR A 243 -16.99 6.58 3.75
C THR A 243 -15.56 7.07 3.83
N SER A 244 -14.70 6.53 2.99
CA SER A 244 -13.35 7.04 2.74
C SER A 244 -12.97 6.79 1.27
N GLY A 245 -11.86 7.37 0.82
CA GLY A 245 -11.43 7.27 -0.56
C GLY A 245 -9.91 7.25 -0.68
N PHE A 246 -9.44 6.54 -1.70
CA PHE A 246 -8.06 6.50 -2.16
C PHE A 246 -8.01 7.12 -3.55
N GLN A 247 -7.31 8.25 -3.66
CA GLN A 247 -7.05 8.94 -4.92
C GLN A 247 -5.60 8.65 -5.34
N PRO A 248 -5.37 7.74 -6.30
CA PRO A 248 -4.02 7.26 -6.59
C PRO A 248 -3.07 8.34 -7.16
N TYR A 249 -3.63 9.44 -7.68
CA TYR A 249 -2.92 10.49 -8.43
C TYR A 249 -1.93 9.93 -9.46
N ALA A 250 -2.32 8.83 -10.09
CA ALA A 250 -1.51 8.11 -11.04
C ALA A 250 -2.13 8.18 -12.43
N HIS A 251 -1.26 8.17 -13.44
CA HIS A 251 -1.66 8.34 -14.83
C HIS A 251 -0.97 7.30 -15.71
N ILE A 252 -1.71 6.77 -16.68
CA ILE A 252 -1.18 5.96 -17.78
C ILE A 252 -0.79 6.92 -18.91
N ARG A 253 0.52 6.99 -19.20
CA ARG A 253 1.07 7.94 -20.18
C ARG A 253 1.20 7.32 -21.55
N VAL A 254 0.57 7.95 -22.54
CA VAL A 254 0.74 7.60 -23.95
C VAL A 254 1.77 8.54 -24.57
N GLN A 255 2.93 7.99 -24.93
CA GLN A 255 4.02 8.74 -25.53
C GLN A 255 3.79 8.95 -27.04
N LYS A 256 4.60 9.84 -27.64
CA LYS A 256 4.62 10.06 -29.09
C LYS A 256 4.64 8.73 -29.87
N GLY A 257 3.80 8.64 -30.90
CA GLY A 257 3.61 7.42 -31.68
C GLY A 257 2.74 6.36 -31.01
N GLY A 258 1.95 6.72 -29.98
CA GLY A 258 1.03 5.81 -29.30
C GLY A 258 1.73 4.78 -28.40
N LYS A 259 2.97 5.04 -27.98
CA LYS A 259 3.74 4.08 -27.17
C LYS A 259 3.25 4.09 -25.73
N LEU A 260 2.88 2.90 -25.24
CA LEU A 260 2.39 2.66 -23.88
C LEU A 260 3.51 2.29 -22.90
N PRO A 261 3.25 2.37 -21.57
CA PRO A 261 4.14 1.83 -20.56
C PRO A 261 4.40 0.33 -20.75
N GLY A 262 5.57 -0.14 -20.31
CA GLY A 262 5.99 -1.54 -20.48
C GLY A 262 5.22 -2.54 -19.61
N ARG A 263 4.51 -2.05 -18.59
CA ARG A 263 3.78 -2.87 -17.60
C ARG A 263 2.65 -2.07 -16.92
N PRO A 264 1.64 -2.76 -16.35
CA PRO A 264 0.72 -2.18 -15.38
C PRO A 264 1.44 -1.64 -14.13
N PRO A 265 1.02 -0.47 -13.58
CA PRO A 265 1.42 -0.06 -12.25
C PRO A 265 0.80 -0.97 -11.18
N ARG A 266 1.60 -1.32 -10.18
CA ARG A 266 1.15 -2.01 -8.96
C ARG A 266 0.77 -1.01 -7.91
N TRP A 267 -0.32 -1.27 -7.20
CA TRP A 267 -0.79 -0.41 -6.13
C TRP A 267 -1.13 -1.19 -4.88
N VAL A 268 -0.99 -0.51 -3.74
CA VAL A 268 -1.47 -0.95 -2.44
C VAL A 268 -2.11 0.22 -1.72
N ALA A 269 -3.26 -0.02 -1.11
CA ALA A 269 -3.88 0.92 -0.19
C ALA A 269 -4.29 0.21 1.10
N GLN A 270 -4.18 0.94 2.21
CA GLN A 270 -4.68 0.49 3.49
C GLN A 270 -5.32 1.68 4.21
N ASP A 271 -6.58 1.51 4.56
CA ASP A 271 -7.31 2.46 5.37
C ASP A 271 -7.54 1.91 6.79
N ASN A 272 -7.51 2.82 7.77
CA ASN A 272 -7.70 2.53 9.18
C ASN A 272 -8.76 3.50 9.73
N LEU A 273 -9.94 2.98 10.01
CA LEU A 273 -11.08 3.78 10.48
C LEU A 273 -11.37 3.42 11.94
N ASP A 274 -11.42 4.41 12.84
CA ASP A 274 -11.84 4.17 14.23
C ASP A 274 -13.32 3.76 14.26
N VAL A 275 -13.60 2.57 14.79
CA VAL A 275 -14.97 2.04 14.88
C VAL A 275 -15.83 2.89 15.83
N GLU A 276 -15.22 3.54 16.82
CA GLU A 276 -15.94 4.36 17.79
C GLU A 276 -16.41 5.71 17.20
N ASP A 277 -15.78 6.16 16.10
CA ASP A 277 -16.18 7.37 15.37
C ASP A 277 -17.34 7.12 14.38
N MET A 278 -17.71 5.85 14.16
CA MET A 278 -18.78 5.48 13.22
C MET A 278 -20.17 5.62 13.84
N SER A 279 -21.16 5.94 13.00
CA SER A 279 -22.56 6.07 13.43
C SER A 279 -23.26 4.73 13.77
N GLY A 280 -22.60 3.60 13.52
CA GLY A 280 -23.11 2.25 13.79
C GLY A 280 -22.01 1.20 13.81
N LYS A 281 -22.38 -0.08 13.94
CA LYS A 281 -21.41 -1.19 13.97
C LYS A 281 -21.09 -1.66 12.54
N PRO A 282 -19.83 -1.67 12.11
CA PRO A 282 -19.46 -2.20 10.79
C PRO A 282 -19.73 -3.70 10.70
N THR A 283 -20.38 -4.12 9.61
CA THR A 283 -20.64 -5.53 9.30
C THR A 283 -20.24 -5.89 7.87
N ARG A 284 -20.18 -4.91 6.98
CA ARG A 284 -19.81 -5.08 5.58
C ARG A 284 -19.06 -3.85 5.08
N VAL A 285 -18.07 -4.07 4.23
CA VAL A 285 -17.34 -3.06 3.48
C VAL A 285 -17.65 -3.25 2.00
N VAL A 286 -17.95 -2.17 1.30
CA VAL A 286 -18.05 -2.14 -0.16
C VAL A 286 -16.91 -1.28 -0.67
N VAL A 287 -16.04 -1.90 -1.47
CA VAL A 287 -14.98 -1.20 -2.20
C VAL A 287 -15.53 -0.90 -3.59
N ARG A 288 -15.74 0.38 -3.90
CA ARG A 288 -16.16 0.83 -5.22
C ARG A 288 -14.97 1.33 -6.01
N ILE A 289 -14.84 0.86 -7.23
CA ILE A 289 -13.89 1.39 -8.21
C ILE A 289 -14.70 2.33 -9.09
N VAL A 290 -14.33 3.61 -9.13
CA VAL A 290 -15.06 4.65 -9.85
C VAL A 290 -14.14 5.37 -10.82
N ASP A 291 -14.70 5.96 -11.87
CA ASP A 291 -13.91 6.79 -12.79
C ASP A 291 -13.29 7.96 -12.02
N ALA A 292 -12.08 8.38 -12.41
CA ALA A 292 -11.41 9.49 -11.73
C ALA A 292 -12.12 10.82 -12.01
N ASP A 293 -12.34 11.61 -10.96
CA ASP A 293 -12.84 12.97 -11.07
C ASP A 293 -11.64 13.91 -11.34
N GLU A 294 -11.67 14.65 -12.46
CA GLU A 294 -10.65 15.71 -12.76
C GLU A 294 -10.93 17.04 -12.02
#